data_AF-A0A8S2LM42-F1
#
_entry.id   AF-A0A8S2LM42-F1
#
_cell.length_a   1.000
_cell.length_b   1.000
_cell.length_c   1.000
_cell.angle_alpha   90.00
_cell.angle_beta   90.00
_cell.angle_gamma   90.00
#
_symmetry.space_group_name_H-M   'P 1'
#
loop_
_entity.id
_entity.type
_entity.pdbx_description
1 polymer ?
#
loop_
_entity_poly.entity_id
_entity_poly.type
_entity_poly.pdbx_seq_one_letter_code
_entity_poly.pdbx_strand_id
1 'polypeptide(L)'
;MPEKLFDLLDKMVIEPDDVNLNFIFNACAQLNNARAMRIGNKFLREKLNQIRNNNIVLNSAIHMLMKFRDIRNAEHIFEMIKKKDIFSYSSMMKGYVENNMPEKALNLFERMPLNPNDIIYIVTFNACSKLANGRAIEIGNKILNQSLKQFKNNYIVLNSALHMLMRFNDIQRAEHLFELIEKKDIFTYGIMMNGYNINDEPIQSVKIFERMKKDNIIPDEIAYTILISACSQIGMSSMCQLIIDQIPLYLKNKPYIYSSLIDMWASGKVGSIKNAEQIFQSISNPDVIANTAMINAYGLNGMGLEAVQLYRQIPRNLLNDVSHVCVLNACSHSGLLDHARSIFNEIIVKTEKITAIMIDCLSRLFLFDEAQKVLDDYEKLNSPSLSMYMAMLSGARNSRDSVLSQRLYNRMKSLFSNKKDDLIAASILLCNTYSSLGQFEQATHIRSTRIKEFGKNVKVGLTWTEANGELVQFKAHDRSHRQSQEIYAELDRMSAELIEYGHKYDSSWITRPVKEDESVESILCSHSEKLAIAFNFIQRPVPSIIQITKNLRICGDCHQATKLIAKIRKCEIIVRDANRIHHFYSNGQCSCQDHF
;
A
#
# COMPACT_ATOMS: atom_id res chain seq x y z
N MET A 1 -12.56 -27.95 -19.26
CA MET A 1 -13.78 -28.15 -18.44
C MET A 1 -13.41 -28.85 -17.13
N PRO A 2 -12.85 -28.13 -16.14
CA PRO A 2 -12.57 -28.68 -14.82
C PRO A 2 -13.86 -29.17 -14.14
N GLU A 3 -14.96 -28.43 -14.22
CA GLU A 3 -16.19 -28.78 -13.50
C GLU A 3 -16.79 -30.13 -13.85
N LYS A 4 -16.79 -30.53 -15.14
CA LYS A 4 -17.26 -31.87 -15.56
C LYS A 4 -16.39 -33.01 -15.01
N LEU A 5 -15.08 -32.80 -14.87
CA LEU A 5 -14.17 -33.76 -14.25
C LEU A 5 -14.50 -33.92 -12.75
N PHE A 6 -14.79 -32.79 -12.08
CA PHE A 6 -15.15 -32.80 -10.66
C PHE A 6 -16.50 -33.47 -10.38
N ASP A 7 -17.46 -33.36 -11.29
CA ASP A 7 -18.74 -34.07 -11.20
C ASP A 7 -18.58 -35.61 -11.35
N LEU A 8 -17.64 -36.06 -12.19
CA LEU A 8 -17.31 -37.49 -12.35
C LEU A 8 -16.54 -38.04 -11.14
N LEU A 9 -15.64 -37.23 -10.55
CA LEU A 9 -14.87 -37.59 -9.36
C LEU A 9 -15.74 -37.63 -8.10
N ASP A 10 -16.69 -36.69 -7.93
CA ASP A 10 -17.64 -36.71 -6.80
C ASP A 10 -18.57 -37.93 -6.85
N LYS A 11 -18.89 -38.44 -8.05
CA LYS A 11 -19.68 -39.66 -8.25
C LYS A 11 -18.86 -40.96 -8.16
N MET A 12 -17.54 -40.86 -7.91
CA MET A 12 -16.58 -41.98 -7.87
C MET A 12 -16.66 -42.90 -9.10
N VAL A 13 -16.98 -42.34 -10.28
CA VAL A 13 -17.10 -43.11 -11.54
C VAL A 13 -15.72 -43.48 -12.09
N ILE A 14 -14.65 -42.81 -11.63
CA ILE A 14 -13.27 -43.00 -12.07
C ILE A 14 -12.40 -43.15 -10.82
N GLU A 15 -11.67 -44.26 -10.68
CA GLU A 15 -10.56 -44.36 -9.73
C GLU A 15 -9.30 -43.77 -10.36
N PRO A 16 -8.75 -42.66 -9.82
CA PRO A 16 -7.57 -42.04 -10.42
C PRO A 16 -6.30 -42.85 -10.12
N ASP A 17 -5.55 -43.15 -11.18
CA ASP A 17 -4.16 -43.61 -11.12
C ASP A 17 -3.18 -42.44 -10.93
N ASP A 18 -1.88 -42.74 -10.83
CA ASP A 18 -0.82 -41.75 -10.64
C ASP A 18 -0.84 -40.61 -11.68
N VAL A 19 -1.11 -40.91 -12.95
CA VAL A 19 -1.15 -39.90 -14.03
C VAL A 19 -2.35 -38.98 -13.84
N ASN A 20 -3.51 -39.55 -13.54
CA ASN A 20 -4.73 -38.79 -13.27
C ASN A 20 -4.60 -37.92 -12.01
N LEU A 21 -3.89 -38.37 -10.97
CA LEU A 21 -3.68 -37.60 -9.74
C LEU A 21 -2.90 -36.30 -9.98
N ASN A 22 -1.86 -36.31 -10.82
CA ASN A 22 -1.14 -35.09 -11.18
C ASN A 22 -2.05 -34.04 -11.85
N PHE A 23 -2.93 -34.46 -12.77
CA PHE A 23 -3.89 -33.55 -13.40
C PHE A 23 -4.93 -33.05 -12.41
N ILE A 24 -5.44 -33.92 -11.52
CA ILE A 24 -6.41 -33.56 -10.49
C ILE A 24 -5.84 -32.51 -9.55
N PHE A 25 -4.62 -32.71 -9.04
CA PHE A 25 -4.00 -31.75 -8.11
C PHE A 25 -3.71 -30.40 -8.78
N ASN A 26 -3.24 -30.39 -10.04
CA ASN A 26 -3.05 -29.14 -10.78
C ASN A 26 -4.40 -28.43 -11.06
N ALA A 27 -5.45 -29.17 -11.40
CA ALA A 27 -6.79 -28.60 -11.58
C ALA A 27 -7.36 -28.05 -10.26
N CYS A 28 -7.13 -28.75 -9.15
CA CYS A 28 -7.50 -28.30 -7.81
C CYS A 28 -6.78 -26.98 -7.45
N ALA A 29 -5.47 -26.92 -7.73
CA ALA A 29 -4.64 -25.73 -7.53
C ALA A 29 -5.12 -24.54 -8.37
N GLN A 30 -5.55 -24.79 -9.60
CA GLN A 30 -6.07 -23.77 -10.52
C GLN A 30 -7.44 -23.23 -10.09
N LEU A 31 -8.35 -24.11 -9.62
CA LEU A 31 -9.70 -23.72 -9.21
C LEU A 31 -9.72 -23.01 -7.85
N ASN A 32 -8.88 -23.44 -6.91
CA ASN A 32 -8.70 -22.82 -5.60
C ASN A 32 -10.01 -22.45 -4.85
N ASN A 33 -11.01 -23.33 -4.92
CA ASN A 33 -12.30 -23.16 -4.25
C ASN A 33 -12.57 -24.28 -3.24
N ALA A 34 -13.58 -24.12 -2.39
CA ALA A 34 -13.87 -25.08 -1.33
C ALA A 34 -14.08 -26.52 -1.82
N ARG A 35 -14.71 -26.69 -3.00
CA ARG A 35 -14.92 -28.00 -3.64
C ARG A 35 -13.59 -28.63 -4.06
N ALA A 36 -12.71 -27.85 -4.69
CA ALA A 36 -11.37 -28.25 -5.06
C ALA A 36 -10.51 -28.63 -3.85
N MET A 37 -10.59 -27.85 -2.78
CA MET A 37 -9.90 -28.15 -1.51
C MET A 37 -10.35 -29.48 -0.92
N ARG A 38 -11.66 -29.73 -0.89
CA ARG A 38 -12.24 -30.98 -0.36
C ARG A 38 -11.75 -32.19 -1.15
N ILE A 39 -11.85 -32.14 -2.48
CA ILE A 39 -11.51 -33.27 -3.36
C ILE A 39 -10.01 -33.52 -3.38
N GLY A 40 -9.20 -32.46 -3.53
CA GLY A 40 -7.75 -32.56 -3.51
C GLY A 40 -7.22 -33.17 -2.22
N ASN A 41 -7.71 -32.69 -1.06
CA ASN A 41 -7.31 -33.23 0.24
C ASN A 41 -7.80 -34.67 0.47
N LYS A 42 -8.99 -35.04 -0.03
CA LYS A 42 -9.50 -36.42 0.04
C LYS A 42 -8.56 -37.38 -0.70
N PHE A 43 -8.30 -37.11 -1.98
CA PHE A 43 -7.46 -37.98 -2.80
C PHE A 43 -6.01 -38.03 -2.31
N LEU A 44 -5.47 -36.90 -1.83
CA LEU A 44 -4.14 -36.89 -1.23
C LEU A 44 -4.09 -37.84 -0.03
N ARG A 45 -5.07 -37.82 0.88
CA ARG A 45 -5.11 -38.71 2.06
C ARG A 45 -5.27 -40.18 1.68
N GLU A 46 -6.18 -40.49 0.75
CA GLU A 46 -6.49 -41.87 0.35
C GLU A 46 -5.34 -42.52 -0.43
N LYS A 47 -4.66 -41.76 -1.28
CA LYS A 47 -3.66 -42.28 -2.22
C LYS A 47 -2.20 -42.02 -1.78
N LEU A 48 -1.97 -41.32 -0.67
CA LEU A 48 -0.61 -40.92 -0.22
C LEU A 48 0.40 -42.08 -0.21
N ASN A 49 -0.03 -43.25 0.30
CA ASN A 49 0.82 -44.42 0.39
C ASN A 49 1.19 -45.00 -0.98
N GLN A 50 0.29 -44.88 -1.96
CA GLN A 50 0.49 -45.37 -3.34
C GLN A 50 1.47 -44.46 -4.10
N ILE A 51 1.31 -43.13 -3.95
CA ILE A 51 2.11 -42.13 -4.67
C ILE A 51 3.45 -41.80 -4.00
N ARG A 52 3.81 -42.45 -2.89
CA ARG A 52 4.97 -42.08 -2.04
C ARG A 52 6.32 -42.10 -2.79
N ASN A 53 6.43 -42.84 -3.88
CA ASN A 53 7.65 -42.90 -4.71
C ASN A 53 7.51 -42.11 -6.03
N ASN A 54 6.40 -41.40 -6.26
CA ASN A 54 6.14 -40.65 -7.48
C ASN A 54 6.33 -39.14 -7.25
N ASN A 55 7.55 -38.65 -7.47
CA ASN A 55 7.91 -37.24 -7.28
C ASN A 55 7.04 -36.27 -8.07
N ILE A 56 6.59 -36.65 -9.28
CA ILE A 56 5.77 -35.78 -10.13
C ILE A 56 4.44 -35.49 -9.43
N VAL A 57 3.76 -36.54 -8.96
CA VAL A 57 2.48 -36.42 -8.27
C VAL A 57 2.65 -35.70 -6.93
N LEU A 58 3.71 -35.99 -6.17
CA LEU A 58 4.00 -35.30 -4.91
C LEU A 58 4.28 -33.80 -5.11
N ASN A 59 4.99 -33.42 -6.18
CA ASN A 59 5.23 -32.01 -6.52
C ASN A 59 3.93 -31.27 -6.88
N SER A 60 3.03 -31.93 -7.61
CA SER A 60 1.70 -31.37 -7.90
C SER A 60 0.81 -31.25 -6.64
N ALA A 61 0.93 -32.18 -5.70
CA ALA A 61 0.26 -32.10 -4.40
C ALA A 61 0.80 -30.93 -3.56
N ILE A 62 2.12 -30.71 -3.54
CA ILE A 62 2.74 -29.52 -2.91
C ILE A 62 2.18 -28.24 -3.55
N HIS A 63 2.15 -28.16 -4.88
CA HIS A 63 1.60 -27.00 -5.57
C HIS A 63 0.16 -26.70 -5.17
N MET A 64 -0.69 -27.73 -5.15
CA MET A 64 -2.09 -27.64 -4.71
C MET A 64 -2.21 -27.16 -3.26
N LEU A 65 -1.50 -27.78 -2.32
CA LEU A 65 -1.54 -27.40 -0.90
C LEU A 65 -1.06 -25.96 -0.68
N MET A 66 -0.02 -25.53 -1.39
CA MET A 66 0.45 -24.14 -1.31
C MET A 66 -0.57 -23.16 -1.87
N LYS A 67 -1.33 -23.50 -2.93
CA LYS A 67 -2.45 -22.65 -3.40
C LYS A 67 -3.57 -22.54 -2.36
N PHE A 68 -3.84 -23.63 -1.65
CA PHE A 68 -4.79 -23.71 -0.55
C PHE A 68 -4.32 -23.04 0.75
N ARG A 69 -3.09 -22.50 0.76
CA ARG A 69 -2.42 -21.95 1.94
C ARG A 69 -2.21 -22.96 3.08
N ASP A 70 -2.27 -24.26 2.78
CA ASP A 70 -1.97 -25.34 3.72
C ASP A 70 -0.47 -25.65 3.73
N ILE A 71 0.28 -24.70 4.28
CA ILE A 71 1.75 -24.69 4.26
C ILE A 71 2.32 -25.90 5.03
N ARG A 72 1.68 -26.28 6.15
CA ARG A 72 2.17 -27.35 7.03
C ARG A 72 2.12 -28.70 6.31
N ASN A 73 1.02 -29.00 5.63
CA ASN A 73 0.91 -30.26 4.89
C ASN A 73 1.83 -30.24 3.67
N ALA A 74 2.02 -29.10 2.99
CA ALA A 74 2.98 -28.99 1.90
C ALA A 74 4.43 -29.27 2.37
N GLU A 75 4.82 -28.71 3.52
CA GLU A 75 6.12 -28.98 4.17
C GLU A 75 6.27 -30.47 4.51
N HIS A 76 5.22 -31.10 5.03
CA HIS A 76 5.22 -32.53 5.34
C HIS A 76 5.44 -33.40 4.09
N ILE A 77 4.70 -33.13 3.00
CA ILE A 77 4.87 -33.85 1.73
C ILE A 77 6.27 -33.64 1.15
N PHE A 78 6.79 -32.42 1.22
CA PHE A 78 8.15 -32.11 0.78
C PHE A 78 9.19 -32.96 1.53
N GLU A 79 9.07 -33.09 2.85
CA GLU A 79 9.98 -33.91 3.64
C GLU A 79 9.86 -35.42 3.32
N MET A 80 8.67 -35.91 2.97
CA MET A 80 8.46 -37.31 2.57
C MET A 80 9.19 -37.70 1.27
N ILE A 81 9.50 -36.74 0.38
CA ILE A 81 10.21 -37.02 -0.87
C ILE A 81 11.64 -37.48 -0.55
N LYS A 82 11.93 -38.76 -0.82
CA LYS A 82 13.23 -39.42 -0.54
C LYS A 82 14.39 -38.77 -1.28
N LYS A 83 14.23 -38.52 -2.58
CA LYS A 83 15.23 -37.85 -3.44
C LYS A 83 14.58 -36.65 -4.10
N LYS A 84 14.77 -35.48 -3.48
CA LYS A 84 14.24 -34.20 -3.96
C LYS A 84 14.99 -33.79 -5.23
N ASP A 85 14.24 -33.42 -6.26
CA ASP A 85 14.76 -32.88 -7.51
C ASP A 85 14.53 -31.36 -7.61
N ILE A 86 15.01 -30.72 -8.68
CA ILE A 86 14.85 -29.28 -8.91
C ILE A 86 13.37 -28.86 -8.92
N PHE A 87 12.46 -29.73 -9.40
CA PHE A 87 11.02 -29.45 -9.41
C PHE A 87 10.42 -29.44 -8.00
N SER A 88 10.92 -30.31 -7.12
CA SER A 88 10.55 -30.34 -5.69
C SER A 88 10.91 -29.01 -5.02
N TYR A 89 12.16 -28.56 -5.19
CA TYR A 89 12.63 -27.30 -4.60
C TYR A 89 11.92 -26.09 -5.19
N SER A 90 11.79 -26.00 -6.53
CA SER A 90 11.14 -24.88 -7.19
C SER A 90 9.65 -24.76 -6.85
N SER A 91 8.92 -25.88 -6.76
CA SER A 91 7.50 -25.88 -6.36
C SER A 91 7.32 -25.36 -4.94
N MET A 92 8.17 -25.84 -4.02
CA MET A 92 8.13 -25.42 -2.61
C MET A 92 8.52 -23.94 -2.45
N MET A 93 9.63 -23.51 -3.07
CA MET A 93 10.08 -22.12 -3.03
C MET A 93 9.05 -21.17 -3.65
N LYS A 94 8.46 -21.53 -4.81
CA LYS A 94 7.41 -20.74 -5.45
C LYS A 94 6.20 -20.62 -4.53
N GLY A 95 5.78 -21.74 -3.92
CA GLY A 95 4.70 -21.74 -2.95
C GLY A 95 4.97 -20.79 -1.77
N TYR A 96 6.18 -20.80 -1.21
CA TYR A 96 6.54 -19.88 -0.12
C TYR A 96 6.47 -18.42 -0.55
N VAL A 97 6.97 -18.09 -1.74
CA VAL A 97 6.90 -16.72 -2.30
C VAL A 97 5.45 -16.30 -2.50
N GLU A 98 4.60 -17.16 -3.06
CA GLU A 98 3.17 -16.87 -3.28
C GLU A 98 2.39 -16.70 -1.98
N ASN A 99 2.79 -17.40 -0.91
CA ASN A 99 2.20 -17.28 0.43
C ASN A 99 2.87 -16.22 1.32
N ASN A 100 3.59 -15.25 0.73
CA ASN A 100 4.26 -14.15 1.44
C ASN A 100 5.25 -14.61 2.54
N MET A 101 5.95 -15.73 2.32
CA MET A 101 7.06 -16.22 3.16
C MET A 101 8.39 -16.30 2.39
N PRO A 102 8.85 -15.21 1.76
CA PRO A 102 10.06 -15.24 0.93
C PRO A 102 11.33 -15.64 1.70
N GLU A 103 11.40 -15.41 3.01
CA GLU A 103 12.54 -15.82 3.86
C GLU A 103 12.71 -17.35 3.89
N LYS A 104 11.59 -18.10 3.96
CA LYS A 104 11.62 -19.57 3.89
C LYS A 104 12.09 -20.06 2.52
N ALA A 105 11.74 -19.34 1.45
CA ALA A 105 12.21 -19.67 0.11
C ALA A 105 13.73 -19.50 -0.02
N LEU A 106 14.29 -18.39 0.51
CA LEU A 106 15.74 -18.16 0.49
C LEU A 106 16.50 -19.17 1.37
N ASN A 107 15.97 -19.50 2.56
CA ASN A 107 16.54 -20.56 3.40
C ASN A 107 16.58 -21.92 2.68
N LEU A 108 15.54 -22.22 1.89
CA LEU A 108 15.48 -23.46 1.13
C LEU A 108 16.45 -23.45 -0.06
N PHE A 109 16.62 -22.31 -0.73
CA PHE A 109 17.62 -22.13 -1.79
C PHE A 109 19.05 -22.42 -1.31
N GLU A 110 19.45 -21.84 -0.17
CA GLU A 110 20.81 -22.02 0.37
C GLU A 110 21.10 -23.44 0.85
N ARG A 111 20.07 -24.16 1.30
CA ARG A 111 20.18 -25.56 1.76
C ARG A 111 20.09 -26.58 0.62
N MET A 112 19.76 -26.15 -0.59
CA MET A 112 19.61 -27.04 -1.73
C MET A 112 20.99 -27.60 -2.15
N PRO A 113 21.20 -28.94 -2.15
CA PRO A 113 22.48 -29.54 -2.51
C PRO A 113 22.69 -29.65 -4.03
N LEU A 114 21.75 -29.13 -4.83
CA LEU A 114 21.72 -29.23 -6.29
C LEU A 114 22.17 -27.91 -6.91
N ASN A 115 22.72 -27.98 -8.12
CA ASN A 115 23.01 -26.77 -8.88
C ASN A 115 21.71 -26.10 -9.34
N PRO A 116 21.50 -24.79 -9.06
CA PRO A 116 20.32 -24.08 -9.52
C PRO A 116 20.21 -24.03 -11.04
N ASN A 117 18.99 -24.18 -11.56
CA ASN A 117 18.64 -23.88 -12.94
C ASN A 117 17.88 -22.55 -13.03
N ASP A 118 17.49 -22.17 -14.25
CA ASP A 118 16.76 -20.93 -14.55
C ASP A 118 15.49 -20.74 -13.70
N ILE A 119 14.72 -21.81 -13.46
CA ILE A 119 13.50 -21.76 -12.64
C ILE A 119 13.85 -21.39 -11.20
N ILE A 120 14.88 -22.02 -10.63
CA ILE A 120 15.32 -21.71 -9.27
C ILE A 120 15.80 -20.26 -9.19
N TYR A 121 16.60 -19.79 -10.16
CA TYR A 121 17.05 -18.40 -10.17
C TYR A 121 15.89 -17.39 -10.24
N ILE A 122 14.90 -17.63 -11.09
CA ILE A 122 13.69 -16.79 -11.19
C ILE A 122 12.96 -16.72 -9.84
N VAL A 123 12.74 -17.87 -9.19
CA VAL A 123 12.04 -17.92 -7.91
C VAL A 123 12.86 -17.26 -6.79
N THR A 124 14.18 -17.44 -6.78
CA THR A 124 15.10 -16.79 -5.83
C THR A 124 15.10 -15.27 -6.03
N PHE A 125 15.20 -14.77 -7.27
CA PHE A 125 15.14 -13.34 -7.54
C PHE A 125 13.78 -12.74 -7.15
N ASN A 126 12.68 -13.45 -7.35
CA ASN A 126 11.36 -13.01 -6.87
C ASN A 126 11.28 -12.98 -5.33
N ALA A 127 11.83 -14.00 -4.64
CA ALA A 127 11.93 -14.00 -3.18
C ALA A 127 12.76 -12.82 -2.67
N CYS A 128 13.91 -12.57 -3.30
CA CYS A 128 14.78 -11.42 -3.02
C CYS A 128 14.04 -10.09 -3.24
N SER A 129 13.35 -9.94 -4.38
CA SER A 129 12.53 -8.77 -4.72
C SER A 129 11.46 -8.47 -3.66
N LYS A 130 10.81 -9.51 -3.12
CA LYS A 130 9.78 -9.35 -2.08
C LYS A 130 10.34 -8.97 -0.71
N LEU A 131 11.54 -9.44 -0.37
CA LEU A 131 12.19 -9.15 0.92
C LEU A 131 12.88 -7.78 0.94
N ALA A 132 13.66 -7.48 -0.09
CA ALA A 132 14.44 -6.25 -0.22
C ALA A 132 15.23 -5.83 1.04
N ASN A 133 15.66 -6.80 1.85
CA ASN A 133 16.49 -6.58 3.03
C ASN A 133 17.98 -6.85 2.72
N GLY A 134 18.87 -6.53 3.65
CA GLY A 134 20.33 -6.68 3.44
C GLY A 134 20.75 -8.08 3.00
N ARG A 135 20.14 -9.14 3.57
CA ARG A 135 20.42 -10.53 3.20
C ARG A 135 19.95 -10.85 1.78
N ALA A 136 18.74 -10.45 1.41
CA ALA A 136 18.21 -10.64 0.06
C ALA A 136 19.05 -9.91 -1.00
N ILE A 137 19.53 -8.71 -0.67
CA ILE A 137 20.44 -7.92 -1.52
C ILE A 137 21.76 -8.69 -1.73
N GLU A 138 22.35 -9.22 -0.67
CA GLU A 138 23.58 -10.01 -0.74
C GLU A 138 23.42 -11.26 -1.63
N ILE A 139 22.38 -12.07 -1.37
CA ILE A 139 22.10 -13.30 -2.13
C ILE A 139 21.85 -12.98 -3.61
N GLY A 140 20.97 -12.01 -3.87
CA GLY A 140 20.61 -11.60 -5.22
C GLY A 140 21.82 -11.09 -6.03
N ASN A 141 22.63 -10.22 -5.42
CA ASN A 141 23.83 -9.68 -6.05
C ASN A 141 24.90 -10.74 -6.28
N LYS A 142 25.09 -11.67 -5.34
CA LYS A 142 26.02 -12.79 -5.50
C LYS A 142 25.65 -13.65 -6.71
N ILE A 143 24.39 -14.05 -6.82
CA ILE A 143 23.89 -14.84 -7.95
C ILE A 143 24.09 -14.08 -9.26
N LEU A 144 23.66 -12.81 -9.31
CA LEU A 144 23.75 -12.02 -10.52
C LEU A 144 25.20 -11.87 -10.98
N ASN A 145 26.13 -11.53 -10.08
CA ASN A 145 27.53 -11.33 -10.43
C ASN A 145 28.23 -12.62 -10.87
N GLN A 146 27.88 -13.77 -10.29
CA GLN A 146 28.49 -15.07 -10.62
C GLN A 146 27.93 -15.68 -11.91
N SER A 147 26.63 -15.52 -12.15
CA SER A 147 25.90 -16.25 -13.19
C SER A 147 25.46 -15.38 -14.37
N LEU A 148 25.79 -14.07 -14.41
CA LEU A 148 25.39 -13.17 -15.51
C LEU A 148 25.76 -13.71 -16.89
N LYS A 149 26.97 -14.27 -17.04
CA LYS A 149 27.43 -14.87 -18.30
C LYS A 149 26.56 -16.05 -18.73
N GLN A 150 26.06 -16.85 -17.79
CA GLN A 150 25.14 -17.95 -18.05
C GLN A 150 23.76 -17.45 -18.52
N PHE A 151 23.34 -16.27 -18.04
CA PHE A 151 22.03 -15.71 -18.35
C PHE A 151 21.95 -14.95 -19.66
N LYS A 152 23.06 -14.76 -20.38
CA LYS A 152 23.14 -13.88 -21.57
C LYS A 152 21.99 -14.08 -22.57
N ASN A 153 21.54 -15.32 -22.76
CA ASN A 153 20.48 -15.65 -23.71
C ASN A 153 19.13 -15.99 -23.06
N ASN A 154 19.00 -15.88 -21.73
CA ASN A 154 17.76 -16.17 -21.01
C ASN A 154 17.12 -14.87 -20.49
N TYR A 155 16.36 -14.22 -21.37
CA TYR A 155 15.69 -12.95 -21.05
C TYR A 155 14.66 -13.06 -19.90
N ILE A 156 14.12 -14.25 -19.61
CA ILE A 156 13.18 -14.45 -18.49
C ILE A 156 13.91 -14.34 -17.14
N VAL A 157 15.10 -14.96 -17.05
CA VAL A 157 15.96 -14.85 -15.87
C VAL A 157 16.48 -13.41 -15.73
N LEU A 158 16.90 -12.79 -16.84
CA LEU A 158 17.34 -11.39 -16.84
C LEU A 158 16.22 -10.43 -16.43
N ASN A 159 14.98 -10.61 -16.90
CA ASN A 159 13.81 -9.85 -16.46
C ASN A 159 13.55 -10.02 -14.95
N SER A 160 13.72 -11.23 -14.42
CA SER A 160 13.57 -11.49 -12.98
C SER A 160 14.66 -10.81 -12.14
N ALA A 161 15.90 -10.80 -12.64
CA ALA A 161 17.01 -10.06 -12.03
C ALA A 161 16.80 -8.55 -12.13
N LEU A 162 16.29 -8.05 -13.26
CA LEU A 162 15.97 -6.65 -13.48
C LEU A 162 14.90 -6.16 -12.48
N HIS A 163 13.83 -6.93 -12.32
CA HIS A 163 12.79 -6.65 -11.32
C HIS A 163 13.38 -6.61 -9.90
N MET A 164 14.29 -7.54 -9.57
CA MET A 164 14.98 -7.54 -8.29
C MET A 164 15.82 -6.28 -8.07
N LEU A 165 16.61 -5.85 -9.07
CA LEU A 165 17.43 -4.63 -8.96
C LEU A 165 16.57 -3.37 -8.77
N MET A 166 15.48 -3.23 -9.52
CA MET A 166 14.53 -2.12 -9.32
C MET A 166 13.93 -2.16 -7.92
N ARG A 167 13.64 -3.34 -7.36
CA ARG A 167 13.14 -3.51 -5.98
C ARG A 167 14.18 -3.21 -4.90
N PHE A 168 15.46 -3.28 -5.23
CA PHE A 168 16.56 -2.88 -4.35
C PHE A 168 16.90 -1.39 -4.45
N ASN A 169 16.20 -0.63 -5.31
CA ASN A 169 16.55 0.74 -5.67
C ASN A 169 17.98 0.86 -6.25
N ASP A 170 18.48 -0.20 -6.92
CA ASP A 170 19.77 -0.21 -7.63
C ASP A 170 19.52 0.12 -9.12
N ILE A 171 19.04 1.35 -9.35
CA ILE A 171 18.57 1.82 -10.66
C ILE A 171 19.70 1.75 -11.70
N GLN A 172 20.92 2.12 -11.33
CA GLN A 172 22.07 2.15 -12.24
C GLN A 172 22.39 0.76 -12.80
N ARG A 173 22.42 -0.28 -11.95
CA ARG A 173 22.65 -1.65 -12.42
C ARG A 173 21.45 -2.20 -13.18
N ALA A 174 20.23 -1.80 -12.83
CA ALA A 174 19.04 -2.16 -13.58
C ALA A 174 19.06 -1.58 -15.00
N GLU A 175 19.39 -0.29 -15.16
CA GLU A 175 19.55 0.36 -16.47
C GLU A 175 20.64 -0.35 -17.30
N HIS A 176 21.79 -0.66 -16.69
CA HIS A 176 22.84 -1.41 -17.38
C HIS A 176 22.36 -2.79 -17.84
N LEU A 177 21.69 -3.54 -16.95
CA LEU A 177 21.14 -4.85 -17.28
C LEU A 177 20.06 -4.77 -18.37
N PHE A 178 19.22 -3.73 -18.33
CA PHE A 178 18.22 -3.47 -19.35
C PHE A 178 18.86 -3.28 -20.72
N GLU A 179 19.95 -2.50 -20.83
CA GLU A 179 20.67 -2.36 -22.11
C GLU A 179 21.26 -3.68 -22.60
N LEU A 180 21.76 -4.54 -21.71
CA LEU A 180 22.31 -5.85 -22.05
C LEU A 180 21.27 -6.86 -22.56
N ILE A 181 19.98 -6.68 -22.25
CA ILE A 181 18.91 -7.57 -22.76
C ILE A 181 18.72 -7.29 -24.25
N GLU A 182 19.18 -8.19 -25.12
CA GLU A 182 19.09 -8.03 -26.58
C GLU A 182 17.63 -7.99 -27.07
N LYS A 183 16.80 -8.94 -26.60
CA LYS A 183 15.37 -9.02 -26.93
C LYS A 183 14.52 -8.50 -25.77
N LYS A 184 14.15 -7.22 -25.86
CA LYS A 184 13.23 -6.59 -24.91
C LYS A 184 11.80 -6.81 -25.39
N ASP A 185 10.94 -7.26 -24.49
CA ASP A 185 9.50 -7.37 -24.75
C ASP A 185 8.72 -6.41 -23.86
N ILE A 186 7.39 -6.42 -24.00
CA ILE A 186 6.51 -5.59 -23.18
C ILE A 186 6.71 -5.78 -21.66
N PHE A 187 7.07 -6.99 -21.23
CA PHE A 187 7.37 -7.26 -19.82
C PHE A 187 8.67 -6.59 -19.39
N THR A 188 9.71 -6.61 -20.22
CA THR A 188 10.98 -5.91 -19.92
C THR A 188 10.79 -4.41 -19.74
N TYR A 189 10.02 -3.75 -20.60
CA TYR A 189 9.68 -2.32 -20.44
C TYR A 189 8.77 -2.09 -19.22
N GLY A 190 7.77 -2.94 -19.02
CA GLY A 190 6.88 -2.85 -17.86
C GLY A 190 7.63 -2.93 -16.52
N ILE A 191 8.66 -3.77 -16.43
CA ILE A 191 9.53 -3.86 -15.24
C ILE A 191 10.28 -2.55 -15.00
N MET A 192 10.86 -1.95 -16.04
CA MET A 192 11.55 -0.66 -15.91
C MET A 192 10.59 0.46 -15.54
N MET A 193 9.46 0.58 -16.23
CA MET A 193 8.44 1.61 -15.96
C MET A 193 7.93 1.52 -14.51
N ASN A 194 7.53 0.33 -14.08
CA ASN A 194 7.05 0.13 -12.71
C ASN A 194 8.18 0.34 -11.70
N GLY A 195 9.39 -0.11 -12.05
CA GLY A 195 10.60 0.10 -11.28
C GLY A 195 10.89 1.57 -11.01
N TYR A 196 10.76 2.45 -11.99
CA TYR A 196 10.94 3.89 -11.78
C TYR A 196 9.82 4.47 -10.91
N ASN A 197 8.57 4.03 -11.09
CA ASN A 197 7.45 4.46 -10.25
C ASN A 197 7.62 4.08 -8.77
N ILE A 198 8.17 2.90 -8.46
CA ILE A 198 8.37 2.46 -7.07
C ILE A 198 9.58 3.15 -6.40
N ASN A 199 10.50 3.70 -7.20
CA ASN A 199 11.68 4.41 -6.72
C ASN A 199 11.53 5.94 -6.83
N ASP A 200 10.28 6.43 -6.84
CA ASP A 200 9.94 7.86 -6.87
C ASP A 200 10.47 8.64 -8.09
N GLU A 201 10.67 7.96 -9.23
CA GLU A 201 11.14 8.55 -10.50
C GLU A 201 10.10 8.45 -11.65
N PRO A 202 8.83 8.88 -11.48
CA PRO A 202 7.76 8.65 -12.46
C PRO A 202 8.00 9.31 -13.82
N ILE A 203 8.83 10.37 -13.88
CA ILE A 203 9.21 11.01 -15.16
C ILE A 203 10.04 10.04 -16.02
N GLN A 204 10.95 9.25 -15.43
CA GLN A 204 11.72 8.27 -16.18
C GLN A 204 10.83 7.12 -16.68
N SER A 205 9.83 6.72 -15.90
CA SER A 205 8.81 5.75 -16.33
C SER A 205 8.13 6.18 -17.63
N VAL A 206 7.75 7.45 -17.73
CA VAL A 206 7.16 8.02 -18.96
C VAL A 206 8.16 8.00 -20.12
N LYS A 207 9.45 8.32 -19.89
CA LYS A 207 10.48 8.24 -20.94
C LYS A 207 10.69 6.80 -21.44
N ILE A 208 10.65 5.81 -20.55
CA ILE A 208 10.71 4.39 -20.94
C ILE A 208 9.49 3.98 -21.76
N PHE A 209 8.30 4.46 -21.42
CA PHE A 209 7.11 4.23 -22.24
C PHE A 209 7.24 4.82 -23.64
N GLU A 210 7.78 6.04 -23.77
CA GLU A 210 8.06 6.63 -25.07
C GLU A 210 9.11 5.84 -25.86
N ARG A 211 10.14 5.33 -25.17
CA ARG A 211 11.15 4.44 -25.78
C ARG A 211 10.53 3.13 -26.26
N MET A 212 9.64 2.51 -25.47
CA MET A 212 8.91 1.29 -25.85
C MET A 212 8.18 1.46 -27.18
N LYS A 213 7.50 2.60 -27.37
CA LYS A 213 6.82 2.93 -28.64
C LYS A 213 7.81 3.13 -29.79
N LYS A 214 8.93 3.83 -29.55
CA LYS A 214 10.00 4.02 -30.56
C LYS A 214 10.63 2.71 -31.01
N ASP A 215 10.73 1.76 -30.11
CA ASP A 215 11.24 0.41 -30.37
C ASP A 215 10.15 -0.50 -30.99
N ASN A 216 9.03 0.08 -31.45
CA ASN A 216 7.89 -0.57 -32.10
C ASN A 216 7.20 -1.65 -31.26
N ILE A 217 7.25 -1.54 -29.93
CA ILE A 217 6.53 -2.42 -29.03
C ILE A 217 5.17 -1.79 -28.69
N ILE A 218 4.10 -2.50 -29.03
CA ILE A 218 2.71 -2.03 -28.81
C ILE A 218 2.38 -2.14 -27.31
N PRO A 219 2.04 -1.03 -26.63
CA PRO A 219 1.66 -1.09 -25.22
C PRO A 219 0.32 -1.79 -25.00
N ASP A 220 0.28 -2.62 -23.94
CA ASP A 220 -0.91 -3.33 -23.50
C ASP A 220 -1.59 -2.61 -22.31
N GLU A 221 -2.65 -3.23 -21.81
CA GLU A 221 -3.39 -2.75 -20.64
C GLU A 221 -2.50 -2.54 -19.41
N ILE A 222 -1.50 -3.40 -19.19
CA ILE A 222 -0.58 -3.30 -18.05
C ILE A 222 0.36 -2.11 -18.22
N ALA A 223 0.96 -1.93 -19.39
CA ALA A 223 1.83 -0.80 -19.68
C ALA A 223 1.11 0.55 -19.50
N TYR A 224 -0.13 0.69 -19.99
CA TYR A 224 -0.93 1.89 -19.77
C TYR A 224 -1.30 2.07 -18.29
N THR A 225 -1.61 1.00 -17.56
CA THR A 225 -1.87 1.09 -16.11
C THR A 225 -0.66 1.62 -15.33
N ILE A 226 0.55 1.14 -15.67
CA ILE A 226 1.80 1.63 -15.06
C ILE A 226 2.05 3.10 -15.43
N LEU A 227 1.76 3.50 -16.66
CA LEU A 227 1.87 4.89 -17.11
C LEU A 227 0.90 5.81 -16.36
N ILE A 228 -0.36 5.39 -16.19
CA ILE A 228 -1.38 6.11 -15.40
C ILE A 228 -0.92 6.25 -13.94
N SER A 229 -0.32 5.20 -13.36
CA SER A 229 0.28 5.27 -12.03
C SER A 229 1.42 6.29 -11.95
N ALA A 230 2.25 6.42 -13.01
CA ALA A 230 3.29 7.44 -13.06
C ALA A 230 2.68 8.85 -13.04
N CYS A 231 1.62 9.09 -13.83
CA CYS A 231 0.88 10.35 -13.82
C CYS A 231 0.29 10.69 -12.45
N SER A 232 -0.30 9.70 -11.78
CA SER A 232 -0.84 9.84 -10.41
C SER A 232 0.22 10.32 -9.42
N GLN A 233 1.48 9.92 -9.61
CA GLN A 233 2.62 10.38 -8.81
C GLN A 233 3.20 11.72 -9.27
N ILE A 234 3.03 12.12 -10.53
CA ILE A 234 3.52 13.41 -11.04
C ILE A 234 2.58 14.53 -10.57
N GLY A 235 1.27 14.37 -10.72
CA GLY A 235 0.28 15.37 -10.27
C GLY A 235 0.01 16.51 -11.25
N MET A 236 0.62 16.49 -12.44
CA MET A 236 0.38 17.49 -13.47
C MET A 236 -0.87 17.13 -14.28
N SER A 237 -1.94 17.93 -14.12
CA SER A 237 -3.22 17.69 -14.81
C SER A 237 -3.08 17.66 -16.35
N SER A 238 -2.25 18.55 -16.91
CA SER A 238 -1.97 18.60 -18.35
C SER A 238 -1.34 17.29 -18.86
N MET A 239 -0.39 16.75 -18.11
CA MET A 239 0.28 15.49 -18.44
C MET A 239 -0.67 14.30 -18.32
N CYS A 240 -1.53 14.28 -17.30
CA CYS A 240 -2.58 13.27 -17.15
C CYS A 240 -3.51 13.26 -18.36
N GLN A 241 -3.92 14.44 -18.85
CA GLN A 241 -4.77 14.56 -20.03
C GLN A 241 -4.07 14.06 -21.30
N LEU A 242 -2.81 14.47 -21.53
CA LEU A 242 -2.01 14.00 -22.67
C LEU A 242 -1.87 12.47 -22.71
N ILE A 243 -1.80 11.82 -21.55
CA ILE A 243 -1.71 10.36 -21.48
C ILE A 243 -3.08 9.72 -21.71
N ILE A 244 -4.17 10.27 -21.17
CA ILE A 244 -5.54 9.82 -21.47
C ILE A 244 -5.81 9.86 -22.98
N ASP A 245 -5.35 10.90 -23.67
CA ASP A 245 -5.54 11.06 -25.11
C ASP A 245 -4.77 10.01 -25.93
N GLN A 246 -3.67 9.47 -25.38
CA GLN A 246 -2.88 8.40 -25.99
C GLN A 246 -3.44 6.99 -25.74
N ILE A 247 -4.40 6.80 -24.83
CA ILE A 247 -4.98 5.48 -24.55
C ILE A 247 -5.95 5.11 -25.68
N PRO A 248 -5.78 3.95 -26.35
CA PRO A 248 -6.70 3.48 -27.36
C PRO A 248 -8.13 3.31 -26.81
N LEU A 249 -9.14 3.67 -27.61
CA LEU A 249 -10.56 3.59 -27.23
C LEU A 249 -10.97 2.19 -26.72
N TYR A 250 -10.44 1.12 -27.32
CA TYR A 250 -10.75 -0.25 -26.90
C TYR A 250 -10.17 -0.62 -25.53
N LEU A 251 -9.15 0.10 -25.04
CA LEU A 251 -8.60 -0.03 -23.70
C LEU A 251 -9.30 0.87 -22.69
N LYS A 252 -9.79 2.06 -23.08
CA LYS A 252 -10.47 2.99 -22.15
C LYS A 252 -11.65 2.36 -21.40
N ASN A 253 -12.34 1.41 -22.04
CA ASN A 253 -13.48 0.69 -21.45
C ASN A 253 -13.10 -0.56 -20.65
N LYS A 254 -11.80 -0.84 -20.45
CA LYS A 254 -11.34 -2.00 -19.68
C LYS A 254 -11.34 -1.71 -18.17
N PRO A 255 -11.72 -2.68 -17.32
CA PRO A 255 -11.82 -2.48 -15.88
C PRO A 255 -10.61 -1.88 -15.19
N TYR A 256 -9.41 -2.35 -15.52
CA TYR A 256 -8.20 -1.84 -14.88
C TYR A 256 -7.82 -0.43 -15.39
N ILE A 257 -8.19 -0.06 -16.62
CA ILE A 257 -7.91 1.26 -17.17
C ILE A 257 -8.81 2.32 -16.55
N TYR A 258 -10.15 2.19 -16.63
CA TYR A 258 -11.01 3.23 -16.07
C TYR A 258 -10.86 3.35 -14.55
N SER A 259 -10.60 2.26 -13.83
CA SER A 259 -10.36 2.32 -12.38
C SER A 259 -9.07 3.03 -12.05
N SER A 260 -8.00 2.79 -12.83
CA SER A 260 -6.74 3.53 -12.69
C SER A 260 -6.89 5.00 -13.06
N LEU A 261 -7.73 5.35 -14.04
CA LEU A 261 -8.02 6.74 -14.41
C LEU A 261 -8.80 7.47 -13.31
N ILE A 262 -9.82 6.82 -12.73
CA ILE A 262 -10.55 7.33 -11.57
C ILE A 262 -9.57 7.58 -10.41
N ASP A 263 -8.70 6.61 -10.11
CA ASP A 263 -7.71 6.73 -9.03
C ASP A 263 -6.65 7.81 -9.31
N MET A 264 -6.17 7.92 -10.54
CA MET A 264 -5.21 8.96 -10.93
C MET A 264 -5.76 10.37 -10.70
N TRP A 265 -7.02 10.60 -11.10
CA TRP A 265 -7.66 11.90 -10.91
C TRP A 265 -8.01 12.14 -9.44
N ALA A 266 -8.71 11.21 -8.79
CA ALA A 266 -9.25 11.44 -7.46
C ALA A 266 -8.26 11.20 -6.32
N SER A 267 -7.39 10.20 -6.42
CA SER A 267 -6.47 9.75 -5.35
C SER A 267 -5.02 10.14 -5.61
N GLY A 268 -4.68 10.48 -6.86
CA GLY A 268 -3.36 10.93 -7.26
C GLY A 268 -2.99 12.29 -6.70
N LYS A 269 -1.79 12.77 -7.01
CA LYS A 269 -1.34 14.12 -6.61
C LYS A 269 -2.20 15.25 -7.21
N VAL A 270 -3.00 14.94 -8.24
CA VAL A 270 -3.96 15.88 -8.83
C VAL A 270 -5.17 16.14 -7.92
N GLY A 271 -5.71 15.11 -7.27
CA GLY A 271 -6.87 15.22 -6.38
C GLY A 271 -8.14 15.80 -7.00
N SER A 272 -8.35 15.71 -8.32
CA SER A 272 -9.57 16.22 -8.98
C SER A 272 -10.70 15.19 -8.95
N ILE A 273 -11.57 15.28 -7.95
CA ILE A 273 -12.77 14.44 -7.87
C ILE A 273 -13.71 14.65 -9.07
N LYS A 274 -13.82 15.89 -9.56
CA LYS A 274 -14.66 16.23 -10.72
C LYS A 274 -14.25 15.47 -11.99
N ASN A 275 -12.95 15.37 -12.28
CA ASN A 275 -12.49 14.62 -13.44
C ASN A 275 -12.68 13.12 -13.26
N ALA A 276 -12.56 12.60 -12.04
CA ALA A 276 -12.88 11.21 -11.74
C ALA A 276 -14.38 10.90 -11.96
N GLU A 277 -15.28 11.79 -11.56
CA GLU A 277 -16.72 11.69 -11.82
C GLU A 277 -17.02 11.68 -13.32
N GLN A 278 -16.35 12.52 -14.11
CA GLN A 278 -16.51 12.54 -15.57
C GLN A 278 -16.10 11.20 -16.21
N ILE A 279 -14.99 10.61 -15.77
CA ILE A 279 -14.59 9.28 -16.23
C ILE A 279 -15.63 8.24 -15.82
N PHE A 280 -16.08 8.26 -14.56
CA PHE A 280 -17.08 7.32 -14.06
C PHE A 280 -18.42 7.42 -14.83
N GLN A 281 -18.90 8.62 -15.08
CA GLN A 281 -20.13 8.88 -15.85
C GLN A 281 -20.03 8.44 -17.32
N SER A 282 -18.82 8.38 -17.88
CA SER A 282 -18.61 7.88 -19.25
C SER A 282 -18.77 6.35 -19.36
N ILE A 283 -18.78 5.63 -18.24
CA ILE A 283 -18.94 4.17 -18.20
C ILE A 283 -20.43 3.82 -18.30
N SER A 284 -20.85 3.24 -19.43
CA SER A 284 -22.28 2.95 -19.68
C SER A 284 -22.89 1.96 -18.69
N ASN A 285 -22.11 1.00 -18.19
CA ASN A 285 -22.53 0.00 -17.20
C ASN A 285 -21.39 -0.23 -16.20
N PRO A 286 -21.31 0.58 -15.11
CA PRO A 286 -20.22 0.46 -14.16
C PRO A 286 -20.33 -0.86 -13.39
N ASP A 287 -19.29 -1.70 -13.51
CA ASP A 287 -19.18 -2.94 -12.76
C ASP A 287 -18.75 -2.69 -11.30
N VAL A 288 -18.57 -3.76 -10.51
CA VAL A 288 -18.11 -3.63 -9.11
C VAL A 288 -16.75 -2.92 -9.02
N ILE A 289 -15.87 -3.06 -10.01
CA ILE A 289 -14.54 -2.45 -10.02
C ILE A 289 -14.67 -0.93 -10.19
N ALA A 290 -15.48 -0.47 -11.15
CA ALA A 290 -15.77 0.95 -11.38
C ALA A 290 -16.37 1.61 -10.14
N ASN A 291 -17.43 0.99 -9.60
CA ASN A 291 -18.12 1.51 -8.43
C ASN A 291 -17.20 1.53 -7.20
N THR A 292 -16.41 0.48 -6.98
CA THR A 292 -15.46 0.43 -5.85
C THR A 292 -14.38 1.50 -5.98
N ALA A 293 -13.84 1.73 -7.18
CA ALA A 293 -12.89 2.81 -7.42
C ALA A 293 -13.50 4.19 -7.10
N MET A 294 -14.75 4.42 -7.50
CA MET A 294 -15.44 5.68 -7.24
C MET A 294 -15.83 5.86 -5.76
N ILE A 295 -16.26 4.80 -5.07
CA ILE A 295 -16.49 4.82 -3.61
C ILE A 295 -15.19 5.16 -2.87
N ASN A 296 -14.06 4.57 -3.28
CA ASN A 296 -12.75 4.88 -2.73
C ASN A 296 -12.36 6.33 -2.98
N ALA A 297 -12.57 6.83 -4.21
CA ALA A 297 -12.33 8.22 -4.58
C ALA A 297 -13.12 9.19 -3.68
N TYR A 298 -14.42 8.95 -3.48
CA TYR A 298 -15.23 9.74 -2.57
C TYR A 298 -14.72 9.69 -1.13
N GLY A 299 -14.40 8.50 -0.61
CA GLY A 299 -13.87 8.33 0.74
C GLY A 299 -12.51 9.01 0.98
N LEU A 300 -11.63 9.01 -0.01
CA LEU A 300 -10.34 9.71 0.05
C LEU A 300 -10.48 11.23 -0.03
N ASN A 301 -11.56 11.75 -0.62
CA ASN A 301 -11.78 13.19 -0.77
C ASN A 301 -12.71 13.78 0.29
N GLY A 302 -13.13 12.99 1.29
CA GLY A 302 -14.01 13.44 2.39
C GLY A 302 -15.51 13.38 2.09
N MET A 303 -15.89 12.85 0.93
CA MET A 303 -17.27 12.77 0.42
C MET A 303 -17.96 11.47 0.86
N GLY A 304 -18.02 11.24 2.17
CA GLY A 304 -18.48 9.97 2.75
C GLY A 304 -19.94 9.63 2.44
N LEU A 305 -20.82 10.63 2.34
CA LEU A 305 -22.24 10.40 2.06
C LEU A 305 -22.45 9.92 0.62
N GLU A 306 -21.75 10.52 -0.33
CA GLU A 306 -21.74 10.15 -1.73
C GLU A 306 -21.21 8.72 -1.92
N ALA A 307 -20.14 8.37 -1.18
CA ALA A 307 -19.62 7.00 -1.15
C ALA A 307 -20.68 5.99 -0.65
N VAL A 308 -21.42 6.32 0.42
CA VAL A 308 -22.49 5.47 0.95
C VAL A 308 -23.65 5.37 -0.03
N GLN A 309 -24.07 6.47 -0.64
CA GLN A 309 -25.17 6.48 -1.62
C GLN A 309 -24.84 5.58 -2.82
N LEU A 310 -23.64 5.70 -3.38
CA LEU A 310 -23.21 4.86 -4.50
C LEU A 310 -23.13 3.38 -4.08
N TYR A 311 -22.55 3.09 -2.92
CA TYR A 311 -22.48 1.73 -2.39
C TYR A 311 -23.87 1.07 -2.23
N ARG A 312 -24.87 1.84 -1.80
CA ARG A 312 -26.26 1.36 -1.62
C ARG A 312 -26.98 1.08 -2.94
N GLN A 313 -26.51 1.63 -4.06
CA GLN A 313 -27.07 1.36 -5.40
C GLN A 313 -26.56 0.04 -6.00
N ILE A 314 -25.46 -0.52 -5.48
CA ILE A 314 -24.87 -1.76 -6.01
C ILE A 314 -25.67 -2.97 -5.49
N PRO A 315 -26.07 -3.92 -6.36
CA PRO A 315 -26.69 -5.16 -5.93
C PRO A 315 -25.82 -5.92 -4.92
N ARG A 316 -26.43 -6.37 -3.81
CA ARG A 316 -25.70 -7.01 -2.69
C ARG A 316 -24.85 -8.22 -3.11
N ASN A 317 -25.28 -8.96 -4.14
CA ASN A 317 -24.56 -10.13 -4.65
C ASN A 317 -23.31 -9.79 -5.47
N LEU A 318 -23.11 -8.53 -5.85
CA LEU A 318 -21.92 -8.05 -6.57
C LEU A 318 -20.88 -7.43 -5.63
N LEU A 319 -21.27 -7.05 -4.42
CA LEU A 319 -20.38 -6.47 -3.42
C LEU A 319 -19.33 -7.50 -2.97
N ASN A 320 -18.12 -7.02 -2.72
CA ASN A 320 -17.02 -7.82 -2.21
C ASN A 320 -16.31 -7.10 -1.06
N ASP A 321 -15.33 -7.78 -0.45
CA ASP A 321 -14.55 -7.24 0.67
C ASP A 321 -13.91 -5.88 0.37
N VAL A 322 -13.51 -5.62 -0.87
CA VAL A 322 -12.90 -4.34 -1.26
C VAL A 322 -13.95 -3.23 -1.25
N SER A 323 -15.14 -3.47 -1.81
CA SER A 323 -16.25 -2.51 -1.77
C SER A 323 -16.65 -2.17 -0.33
N HIS A 324 -16.73 -3.19 0.56
CA HIS A 324 -17.01 -3.01 1.98
C HIS A 324 -15.94 -2.15 2.68
N VAL A 325 -14.66 -2.44 2.43
CA VAL A 325 -13.54 -1.67 2.99
C VAL A 325 -13.58 -0.21 2.54
N CYS A 326 -13.81 0.04 1.24
CA CYS A 326 -13.83 1.41 0.70
C CYS A 326 -14.95 2.25 1.32
N VAL A 327 -16.18 1.72 1.42
CA VAL A 327 -17.30 2.47 2.00
C VAL A 327 -17.13 2.68 3.52
N LEU A 328 -16.61 1.68 4.25
CA LEU A 328 -16.38 1.82 5.69
C LEU A 328 -15.25 2.81 5.99
N ASN A 329 -14.20 2.85 5.18
CA ASN A 329 -13.16 3.89 5.27
C ASN A 329 -13.74 5.28 5.00
N ALA A 330 -14.61 5.41 3.99
CA ALA A 330 -15.31 6.66 3.72
C ALA A 330 -16.12 7.11 4.94
N CYS A 331 -16.87 6.19 5.58
CA CYS A 331 -17.58 6.49 6.81
C CYS A 331 -16.65 6.89 7.97
N SER A 332 -15.52 6.18 8.16
CA SER A 332 -14.52 6.51 9.20
C SER A 332 -13.95 7.92 9.01
N HIS A 333 -13.64 8.27 7.76
CA HIS A 333 -13.02 9.55 7.41
C HIS A 333 -13.98 10.73 7.46
N SER A 334 -15.28 10.49 7.31
CA SER A 334 -16.33 11.52 7.34
C SER A 334 -17.19 11.48 8.60
N GLY A 335 -16.81 10.70 9.62
CA GLY A 335 -17.55 10.64 10.90
C GLY A 335 -18.95 9.99 10.83
N LEU A 336 -19.24 9.19 9.79
CA LEU A 336 -20.57 8.63 9.54
C LEU A 336 -20.79 7.29 10.30
N LEU A 337 -20.73 7.34 11.63
CA LEU A 337 -20.77 6.13 12.46
C LEU A 337 -22.04 5.29 12.26
N ASP A 338 -23.21 5.91 12.15
CA ASP A 338 -24.47 5.17 12.01
C ASP A 338 -24.53 4.39 10.69
N HIS A 339 -24.05 5.00 9.61
CA HIS A 339 -23.91 4.33 8.33
C HIS A 339 -22.88 3.20 8.40
N ALA A 340 -21.74 3.41 9.05
CA ALA A 340 -20.74 2.38 9.28
C ALA A 340 -21.31 1.18 10.05
N ARG A 341 -22.06 1.42 11.16
CA ARG A 341 -22.72 0.38 11.94
C ARG A 341 -23.72 -0.41 11.11
N SER A 342 -24.58 0.29 10.38
CA SER A 342 -25.58 -0.34 9.51
C SER A 342 -24.91 -1.26 8.48
N ILE A 343 -23.90 -0.77 7.76
CA ILE A 343 -23.17 -1.55 6.76
C ILE A 343 -22.42 -2.72 7.41
N PHE A 344 -21.72 -2.49 8.53
CA PHE A 344 -20.97 -3.51 9.25
C PHE A 344 -21.86 -4.66 9.75
N ASN A 345 -23.07 -4.36 10.20
CA ASN A 345 -24.04 -5.36 10.64
C ASN A 345 -24.62 -6.18 9.49
N GLU A 346 -24.74 -5.59 8.29
CA GLU A 346 -25.18 -6.30 7.07
C GLU A 346 -24.12 -7.27 6.52
N ILE A 347 -22.84 -7.06 6.84
CA ILE A 347 -21.73 -7.93 6.40
C ILE A 347 -21.74 -9.23 7.21
N ILE A 348 -21.98 -10.34 6.52
CA ILE A 348 -22.03 -11.69 7.11
C ILE A 348 -20.65 -12.13 7.60
N VAL A 349 -19.64 -12.07 6.73
CA VAL A 349 -18.27 -12.48 7.05
C VAL A 349 -17.42 -11.23 7.25
N LYS A 350 -17.12 -10.93 8.51
CA LYS A 350 -16.28 -9.77 8.88
C LYS A 350 -14.82 -10.16 8.81
N THR A 351 -14.12 -9.68 7.78
CA THR A 351 -12.68 -9.88 7.67
C THR A 351 -11.92 -9.06 8.71
N GLU A 352 -10.63 -9.38 8.88
CA GLU A 352 -9.70 -8.61 9.70
C GLU A 352 -9.76 -7.10 9.38
N LYS A 353 -9.72 -6.74 8.09
CA LYS A 353 -9.72 -5.34 7.63
C LYS A 353 -11.02 -4.63 7.96
N ILE A 354 -12.16 -5.27 7.68
CA ILE A 354 -13.50 -4.71 7.95
C ILE A 354 -13.66 -4.44 9.45
N THR A 355 -13.20 -5.36 10.29
CA THR A 355 -13.24 -5.23 11.74
C THR A 355 -12.33 -4.11 12.24
N ALA A 356 -11.09 -4.01 11.72
CA ALA A 356 -10.17 -2.94 12.07
C ALA A 356 -10.71 -1.54 11.74
N ILE A 357 -11.42 -1.38 10.61
CA ILE A 357 -12.03 -0.10 10.23
C ILE A 357 -13.19 0.26 11.16
N MET A 358 -14.02 -0.72 11.56
CA MET A 358 -15.07 -0.46 12.54
C MET A 358 -14.50 -0.01 13.89
N ILE A 359 -13.39 -0.62 14.33
CA ILE A 359 -12.64 -0.19 15.51
C ILE A 359 -12.09 1.23 15.32
N ASP A 360 -11.57 1.58 14.14
CA ASP A 360 -11.12 2.94 13.81
C ASP A 360 -12.26 3.97 13.90
N CYS A 361 -13.43 3.68 13.33
CA CYS A 361 -14.63 4.53 13.44
C CYS A 361 -14.98 4.84 14.90
N LEU A 362 -15.03 3.80 15.74
CA LEU A 362 -15.37 3.93 17.16
C LEU A 362 -14.28 4.67 17.94
N SER A 363 -13.01 4.37 17.66
CA SER A 363 -11.87 4.95 18.37
C SER A 363 -11.70 6.45 18.09
N ARG A 364 -12.02 6.90 16.87
CA ARG A 364 -12.02 8.33 16.50
C ARG A 364 -13.10 9.14 17.21
N LEU A 365 -14.18 8.49 17.60
CA LEU A 365 -15.27 9.07 18.39
C LEU A 365 -15.13 8.78 19.89
N PHE A 366 -13.97 8.25 20.31
CA PHE A 366 -13.64 7.93 21.70
C PHE A 366 -14.59 6.92 22.37
N LEU A 367 -15.29 6.11 21.57
CA LEU A 367 -16.16 5.02 22.04
C LEU A 367 -15.33 3.76 22.31
N PHE A 368 -14.36 3.87 23.21
CA PHE A 368 -13.35 2.82 23.43
C PHE A 368 -13.92 1.52 24.00
N ASP A 369 -14.98 1.58 24.81
CA ASP A 369 -15.62 0.39 25.36
C ASP A 369 -16.29 -0.44 24.25
N GLU A 370 -16.93 0.23 23.28
CA GLU A 370 -17.50 -0.44 22.12
C GLU A 370 -16.42 -0.97 21.17
N ALA A 371 -15.36 -0.20 20.96
CA ALA A 371 -14.21 -0.64 20.16
C ALA A 371 -13.57 -1.91 20.77
N GLN A 372 -13.43 -1.94 22.10
CA GLN A 372 -12.93 -3.10 22.83
C GLN A 372 -13.87 -4.29 22.68
N LYS A 373 -15.18 -4.09 22.77
CA LYS A 373 -16.17 -5.16 22.57
C LYS A 373 -16.06 -5.78 21.16
N VAL A 374 -15.92 -4.96 20.12
CA VAL A 374 -15.74 -5.45 18.75
C VAL A 374 -14.44 -6.26 18.61
N LEU A 375 -13.35 -5.79 19.23
CA LEU A 375 -12.08 -6.52 19.27
C LEU A 375 -12.22 -7.86 20.00
N ASP A 376 -12.83 -7.88 21.19
CA ASP A 376 -13.03 -9.08 22.00
C ASP A 376 -13.89 -10.12 21.26
N ASP A 377 -14.95 -9.67 20.57
CA ASP A 377 -15.80 -10.55 19.76
C ASP A 377 -15.03 -11.15 18.57
N TYR A 378 -14.11 -10.41 17.96
CA TYR A 378 -13.23 -10.92 16.91
C TYR A 378 -12.19 -11.92 17.45
N GLU A 379 -11.59 -11.63 18.61
CA GLU A 379 -10.56 -12.47 19.26
C GLU A 379 -11.09 -13.86 19.67
N LYS A 380 -12.41 -14.01 19.87
CA LYS A 380 -13.03 -15.33 20.14
C LYS A 380 -12.86 -16.34 19.01
N LEU A 381 -12.77 -15.86 17.76
CA LEU A 381 -12.76 -16.71 16.57
C LEU A 381 -11.46 -16.60 15.76
N ASN A 382 -10.73 -15.48 15.90
CA ASN A 382 -9.59 -15.16 15.07
C ASN A 382 -8.45 -14.55 15.89
N SER A 383 -7.22 -14.61 15.39
CA SER A 383 -6.12 -13.83 15.98
C SER A 383 -6.26 -12.36 15.62
N PRO A 384 -6.15 -11.43 16.59
CA PRO A 384 -6.26 -10.00 16.32
C PRO A 384 -5.09 -9.53 15.48
N SER A 385 -5.30 -8.45 14.74
CA SER A 385 -4.24 -7.81 13.98
C SER A 385 -3.76 -6.53 14.62
N LEU A 386 -2.54 -6.13 14.26
CA LEU A 386 -1.93 -4.92 14.78
C LEU A 386 -2.68 -3.65 14.32
N SER A 387 -3.35 -3.67 13.16
CA SER A 387 -4.14 -2.54 12.67
C SER A 387 -5.30 -2.18 13.61
N MET A 388 -5.94 -3.18 14.23
CA MET A 388 -7.00 -2.97 15.24
C MET A 388 -6.48 -2.21 16.46
N TYR A 389 -5.35 -2.63 17.00
CA TYR A 389 -4.73 -1.96 18.15
C TYR A 389 -4.17 -0.57 17.80
N MET A 390 -3.60 -0.41 16.60
CA MET A 390 -3.13 0.90 16.11
C MET A 390 -4.27 1.90 15.95
N ALA A 391 -5.44 1.46 15.49
CA ALA A 391 -6.63 2.30 15.39
C ALA A 391 -7.08 2.83 16.77
N MET A 392 -7.17 1.93 17.77
CA MET A 392 -7.48 2.32 19.15
C MET A 392 -6.41 3.24 19.76
N LEU A 393 -5.12 2.96 19.51
CA LEU A 393 -4.02 3.77 20.02
C LEU A 393 -4.00 5.17 19.40
N SER A 394 -4.35 5.29 18.12
CA SER A 394 -4.53 6.59 17.46
C SER A 394 -5.68 7.38 18.06
N GLY A 395 -6.81 6.72 18.35
CA GLY A 395 -7.93 7.32 19.08
C GLY A 395 -7.54 7.79 20.47
N ALA A 396 -6.84 6.94 21.23
CA ALA A 396 -6.35 7.23 22.58
C ALA A 396 -5.36 8.40 22.61
N ARG A 397 -4.49 8.52 21.59
CA ARG A 397 -3.62 9.68 21.41
C ARG A 397 -4.42 10.95 21.23
N ASN A 398 -5.51 10.91 20.45
CA ASN A 398 -6.34 12.07 20.17
C ASN A 398 -7.22 12.47 21.36
N SER A 399 -7.68 11.52 22.18
CA SER A 399 -8.33 11.81 23.46
C SER A 399 -7.35 12.15 24.59
N ARG A 400 -6.04 12.08 24.33
CA ARG A 400 -4.95 12.29 25.30
C ARG A 400 -5.02 11.32 26.49
N ASP A 401 -5.49 10.09 26.27
CA ASP A 401 -5.55 9.03 27.27
C ASP A 401 -4.24 8.22 27.30
N SER A 402 -3.34 8.60 28.21
CA SER A 402 -2.05 7.92 28.38
C SER A 402 -2.17 6.53 29.01
N VAL A 403 -3.19 6.28 29.83
CA VAL A 403 -3.40 4.98 30.50
C VAL A 403 -3.82 3.94 29.47
N LEU A 404 -4.82 4.26 28.66
CA LEU A 404 -5.26 3.41 27.55
C LEU A 404 -4.13 3.20 26.54
N SER A 405 -3.42 4.27 26.18
CA SER A 405 -2.31 4.20 25.22
C SER A 405 -1.20 3.25 25.69
N GLN A 406 -0.80 3.33 26.96
CA GLN A 406 0.21 2.45 27.55
C GLN A 406 -0.27 0.99 27.61
N ARG A 407 -1.53 0.76 27.97
CA ARG A 407 -2.15 -0.58 28.01
C ARG A 407 -2.15 -1.23 26.63
N LEU A 408 -2.61 -0.50 25.60
CA LEU A 408 -2.63 -0.97 24.22
C LEU A 408 -1.22 -1.29 23.72
N TYR A 409 -0.25 -0.38 23.93
CA TYR A 409 1.14 -0.61 23.53
C TYR A 409 1.76 -1.86 24.17
N ASN A 410 1.53 -2.08 25.48
CA ASN A 410 2.03 -3.27 26.17
C ASN A 410 1.41 -4.56 25.60
N ARG A 411 0.11 -4.55 25.33
CA ARG A 411 -0.59 -5.68 24.69
C ARG A 411 0.00 -5.96 23.30
N MET A 412 0.21 -4.92 22.49
CA MET A 412 0.82 -5.06 21.16
C MET A 412 2.23 -5.65 21.23
N LYS A 413 3.07 -5.20 22.17
CA LYS A 413 4.42 -5.74 22.37
C LYS A 413 4.40 -7.23 22.73
N SER A 414 3.40 -7.66 23.52
CA SER A 414 3.23 -9.07 23.89
C SER A 414 2.79 -9.96 22.72
N LEU A 415 1.86 -9.48 21.88
CA LEU A 415 1.26 -10.27 20.80
C LEU A 415 2.09 -10.25 19.50
N PHE A 416 2.78 -9.14 19.23
CA PHE A 416 3.41 -8.88 17.93
C PHE A 416 4.92 -8.65 18.03
N SER A 417 5.60 -9.32 18.97
CA SER A 417 7.05 -9.18 19.21
C SER A 417 7.93 -9.36 17.95
N ASN A 418 7.44 -10.12 16.96
CA ASN A 418 8.11 -10.34 15.68
C ASN A 418 7.87 -9.25 14.61
N LYS A 419 7.02 -8.25 14.87
CA LYS A 419 6.61 -7.19 13.93
C LYS A 419 7.28 -5.86 14.30
N LYS A 420 8.57 -5.73 13.99
CA LYS A 420 9.41 -4.60 14.44
C LYS A 420 8.89 -3.23 13.96
N ASP A 421 8.63 -3.05 12.67
CA ASP A 421 8.25 -1.75 12.09
C ASP A 421 6.93 -1.21 12.65
N ASP A 422 5.99 -2.11 12.86
CA ASP A 422 4.68 -1.85 13.42
C ASP A 422 4.76 -1.39 14.89
N LEU A 423 5.64 -2.02 15.68
CA LEU A 423 5.90 -1.62 17.07
C LEU A 423 6.65 -0.27 17.15
N ILE A 424 7.45 0.10 16.14
CA ILE A 424 8.04 1.44 16.03
C ILE A 424 6.91 2.47 15.90
N ALA A 425 5.93 2.26 15.02
CA ALA A 425 4.82 3.19 14.85
C ALA A 425 3.98 3.33 16.13
N ALA A 426 3.68 2.22 16.81
CA ALA A 426 2.96 2.21 18.08
C ALA A 426 3.70 3.00 19.17
N SER A 427 5.01 2.79 19.30
CA SER A 427 5.83 3.51 20.28
C SER A 427 5.88 5.02 20.01
N ILE A 428 5.86 5.44 18.74
CA ILE A 428 5.78 6.86 18.34
C ILE A 428 4.45 7.46 18.81
N LEU A 429 3.32 6.77 18.58
CA LEU A 429 2.02 7.25 19.05
C LEU A 429 1.97 7.38 20.57
N LEU A 430 2.52 6.41 21.31
CA LEU A 430 2.62 6.50 22.77
C LEU A 430 3.51 7.68 23.22
N CYS A 431 4.70 7.86 22.62
CA CYS A 431 5.54 9.03 22.86
C CYS A 431 4.77 10.33 22.60
N ASN A 432 4.01 10.41 21.50
CA ASN A 432 3.25 11.60 21.13
C ASN A 432 2.10 11.85 22.10
N THR A 433 1.46 10.80 22.62
CA THR A 433 0.43 10.91 23.66
C THR A 433 1.03 11.52 24.94
N TYR A 434 2.15 10.98 25.43
CA TYR A 434 2.86 11.56 26.56
C TYR A 434 3.31 13.01 26.31
N SER A 435 3.87 13.29 25.13
CA SER A 435 4.30 14.66 24.77
C SER A 435 3.11 15.62 24.77
N SER A 436 1.94 15.20 24.27
CA SER A 436 0.72 16.01 24.25
C SER A 436 0.21 16.37 25.65
N LEU A 437 0.60 15.61 26.67
CA LEU A 437 0.28 15.85 28.08
C LEU A 437 1.41 16.60 28.83
N GLY A 438 2.48 17.00 28.13
CA GLY A 438 3.68 17.58 28.75
C GLY A 438 4.56 16.58 29.50
N GLN A 439 4.26 15.28 29.42
CA GLN A 439 4.97 14.19 30.10
C GLN A 439 6.23 13.79 29.31
N PHE A 440 7.16 14.73 29.13
CA PHE A 440 8.33 14.56 28.26
C PHE A 440 9.35 13.53 28.76
N GLU A 441 9.42 13.29 30.07
CA GLU A 441 10.30 12.27 30.65
C GLU A 441 9.86 10.86 30.21
N GLN A 442 8.57 10.56 30.34
CA GLN A 442 7.96 9.29 29.90
C GLN A 442 8.12 9.13 28.39
N ALA A 443 7.86 10.19 27.61
CA ALA A 443 8.06 10.17 26.16
C ALA A 443 9.52 9.87 25.78
N THR A 444 10.48 10.42 26.53
CA THR A 444 11.92 10.18 26.33
C THR A 444 12.31 8.77 26.73
N HIS A 445 11.75 8.24 27.81
CA HIS A 445 11.96 6.85 28.22
C HIS A 445 11.49 5.86 27.14
N ILE A 446 10.27 6.00 26.63
CA ILE A 446 9.75 5.14 25.55
C ILE A 446 10.61 5.27 24.29
N ARG A 447 10.99 6.50 23.90
CA ARG A 447 11.84 6.76 22.74
C ARG A 447 13.21 6.09 22.88
N SER A 448 13.83 6.17 24.06
CA SER A 448 15.13 5.57 24.33
C SER A 448 15.08 4.05 24.28
N THR A 449 14.04 3.45 24.83
CA THR A 449 13.80 1.99 24.80
C THR A 449 13.61 1.51 23.37
N ARG A 450 12.76 2.19 22.60
CA ARG A 450 12.56 1.90 21.17
C ARG A 450 13.87 1.98 20.38
N ILE A 451 14.70 3.00 20.61
CA ILE A 451 15.99 3.15 19.90
C ILE A 451 16.94 1.98 20.24
N LYS A 452 16.97 1.53 21.49
CA LYS A 452 17.76 0.36 21.91
C LYS A 452 17.26 -0.94 21.26
N GLU A 453 15.94 -1.11 21.17
CA GLU A 453 15.32 -2.35 20.66
C GLU A 453 15.28 -2.43 19.13
N PHE A 454 15.03 -1.31 18.45
CA PHE A 454 14.70 -1.27 17.02
C PHE A 454 15.55 -0.30 16.19
N GLY A 455 16.43 0.49 16.82
CA GLY A 455 17.25 1.48 16.14
C GLY A 455 16.57 2.84 15.93
N LYS A 456 17.24 3.72 15.18
CA LYS A 456 16.83 5.12 14.97
C LYS A 456 15.96 5.35 13.73
N ASN A 457 15.57 4.29 13.03
CA ASN A 457 14.87 4.40 11.75
C ASN A 457 13.43 4.88 11.94
N VAL A 458 13.21 6.18 11.84
CA VAL A 458 11.89 6.82 11.85
C VAL A 458 11.70 7.53 10.51
N LYS A 459 10.54 7.32 9.88
CA LYS A 459 10.19 8.04 8.66
C LYS A 459 10.13 9.54 8.94
N VAL A 460 10.89 10.32 8.17
CA VAL A 460 10.88 11.78 8.24
C VAL A 460 9.65 12.30 7.50
N GLY A 461 8.97 13.30 8.07
CA GLY A 461 7.87 14.00 7.40
C GLY A 461 8.39 14.90 6.30
N LEU A 462 7.94 14.64 5.07
CA LEU A 462 8.33 15.34 3.86
C LEU A 462 7.09 15.83 3.13
N THR A 463 7.13 17.07 2.67
CA THR A 463 6.09 17.67 1.83
C THR A 463 6.68 18.00 0.47
N TRP A 464 6.00 17.58 -0.60
CA TRP A 464 6.31 17.95 -1.97
C TRP A 464 5.28 18.94 -2.49
N THR A 465 5.73 19.87 -3.31
CA THR A 465 4.86 20.79 -4.03
C THR A 465 5.47 21.11 -5.39
N GLU A 466 4.61 21.41 -6.36
CA GLU A 466 5.02 21.96 -7.65
C GLU A 466 4.56 23.41 -7.77
N ALA A 467 5.44 24.30 -8.23
CA ALA A 467 5.07 25.65 -8.64
C ALA A 467 5.93 26.09 -9.83
N ASN A 468 5.30 26.68 -10.86
CA ASN A 468 5.95 27.12 -12.10
C ASN A 468 6.81 26.04 -12.79
N GLY A 469 6.38 24.77 -12.73
CA GLY A 469 7.10 23.64 -13.33
C GLY A 469 8.30 23.12 -12.52
N GLU A 470 8.55 23.66 -11.31
CA GLU A 470 9.57 23.18 -10.39
C GLU A 470 8.94 22.33 -9.28
N LEU A 471 9.36 21.06 -9.18
CA LEU A 471 8.99 20.17 -8.07
C LEU A 471 9.99 20.34 -6.92
N VAL A 472 9.50 20.82 -5.78
CA VAL A 472 10.32 21.08 -4.58
C VAL A 472 9.87 20.21 -3.42
N GLN A 473 10.82 19.81 -2.58
CA GLN A 473 10.59 19.04 -1.37
C GLN A 473 11.04 19.83 -0.14
N PHE A 474 10.24 19.78 0.93
CA PHE A 474 10.54 20.39 2.22
C PHE A 474 10.44 19.35 3.34
N LYS A 475 11.33 19.48 4.34
CA LYS A 475 11.16 18.90 5.68
C LYS A 475 10.81 19.98 6.71
N ALA A 476 10.44 19.60 7.93
CA ALA A 476 10.26 20.60 8.99
C ALA A 476 11.57 21.35 9.28
N HIS A 477 11.48 22.66 9.46
CA HIS A 477 12.61 23.58 9.64
C HIS A 477 13.64 23.57 8.49
N ASP A 478 13.22 23.21 7.27
CA ASP A 478 14.13 23.17 6.12
C ASP A 478 14.60 24.58 5.75
N ARG A 479 15.91 24.72 5.51
CA ARG A 479 16.57 25.93 5.01
C ARG A 479 17.51 25.64 3.84
N SER A 480 17.42 24.43 3.26
CA SER A 480 18.30 23.99 2.17
C SER A 480 17.94 24.60 0.81
N HIS A 481 16.72 25.13 0.65
CA HIS A 481 16.25 25.71 -0.59
C HIS A 481 16.94 27.05 -0.90
N ARG A 482 17.24 27.30 -2.18
CA ARG A 482 17.91 28.53 -2.66
C ARG A 482 17.19 29.83 -2.25
N GLN A 483 15.86 29.81 -2.23
CA GLN A 483 15.00 30.93 -1.81
C GLN A 483 14.59 30.84 -0.33
N SER A 484 15.44 30.27 0.54
CA SER A 484 15.06 30.06 1.94
C SER A 484 14.80 31.37 2.69
N GLN A 485 15.44 32.48 2.34
CA GLN A 485 15.20 33.74 3.04
C GLN A 485 13.80 34.28 2.73
N GLU A 486 13.40 34.25 1.46
CA GLU A 486 12.09 34.68 0.98
C GLU A 486 10.97 33.80 1.52
N ILE A 487 11.18 32.47 1.54
CA ILE A 487 10.22 31.50 2.10
C ILE A 487 9.94 31.81 3.57
N TYR A 488 10.95 32.09 4.38
CA TYR A 488 10.75 32.42 5.79
C TYR A 488 10.12 33.80 5.98
N ALA A 489 10.45 34.78 5.13
CA ALA A 489 9.79 36.08 5.16
C ALA A 489 8.30 36.01 4.76
N GLU A 490 7.90 35.10 3.86
CA GLU A 490 6.49 34.82 3.57
C GLU A 490 5.83 34.03 4.72
N LEU A 491 6.53 33.07 5.34
CA LEU A 491 6.03 32.36 6.52
C LEU A 491 5.73 33.29 7.69
N ASP A 492 6.62 34.24 7.98
CA ASP A 492 6.44 35.21 9.07
C ASP A 492 5.19 36.08 8.80
N ARG A 493 5.00 36.52 7.54
CA ARG A 493 3.79 37.24 7.11
C ARG A 493 2.54 36.39 7.26
N MET A 494 2.56 35.14 6.79
CA MET A 494 1.46 34.20 6.95
C MET A 494 1.14 33.92 8.43
N SER A 495 2.16 33.82 9.30
CA SER A 495 1.97 33.61 10.74
C SER A 495 1.26 34.79 11.39
N ALA A 496 1.67 36.02 11.06
CA ALA A 496 1.02 37.24 11.54
C ALA A 496 -0.45 37.31 11.11
N GLU A 497 -0.74 37.03 9.84
CA GLU A 497 -2.12 36.96 9.32
C GLU A 497 -2.95 35.88 10.03
N LEU A 498 -2.37 34.70 10.28
CA LEU A 498 -3.04 33.62 11.00
C LEU A 498 -3.44 34.05 12.42
N ILE A 499 -2.54 34.70 13.15
CA ILE A 499 -2.79 35.19 14.52
C ILE A 499 -3.89 36.26 14.52
N GLU A 500 -3.84 37.22 13.58
CA GLU A 500 -4.85 38.27 13.43
C GLU A 500 -6.25 37.67 13.22
N TYR A 501 -6.35 36.58 12.46
CA TYR A 501 -7.60 35.86 12.20
C TYR A 501 -7.93 34.80 13.27
N GLY A 502 -7.24 34.81 14.41
CA GLY A 502 -7.58 34.03 15.59
C GLY A 502 -7.00 32.61 15.63
N HIS A 503 -6.00 32.29 14.80
CA HIS A 503 -5.29 31.02 14.89
C HIS A 503 -4.56 30.90 16.24
N LYS A 504 -4.74 29.77 16.92
CA LYS A 504 -4.02 29.43 18.14
C LYS A 504 -3.16 28.21 17.88
N TYR A 505 -1.85 28.40 17.99
CA TYR A 505 -0.87 27.34 17.86
C TYR A 505 -1.05 26.28 18.95
N ASP A 506 -1.23 25.03 18.55
CA ASP A 506 -1.57 23.93 19.45
C ASP A 506 -0.32 23.17 19.93
N SER A 507 0.12 23.45 21.15
CA SER A 507 1.30 22.84 21.77
C SER A 507 1.21 21.33 21.93
N SER A 508 0.01 20.72 21.85
CA SER A 508 -0.17 19.27 21.92
C SER A 508 0.47 18.51 20.74
N TRP A 509 0.83 19.22 19.67
CA TRP A 509 1.55 18.69 18.52
C TRP A 509 3.07 18.78 18.63
N ILE A 510 3.59 19.37 19.71
CA ILE A 510 5.04 19.42 19.95
C ILE A 510 5.51 18.10 20.58
N THR A 511 6.49 17.46 19.94
CA THR A 511 6.99 16.13 20.34
C THR A 511 8.22 16.17 21.26
N ARG A 512 8.64 17.37 21.69
CA ARG A 512 9.82 17.62 22.52
C ARG A 512 9.61 18.81 23.46
N PRO A 513 10.39 18.93 24.54
CA PRO A 513 10.42 20.17 25.31
C PRO A 513 10.76 21.38 24.42
N VAL A 514 10.04 22.48 24.65
CA VAL A 514 10.32 23.79 24.05
C VAL A 514 11.51 24.39 24.81
N LYS A 515 12.51 24.90 24.08
CA LYS A 515 13.67 25.54 24.69
C LYS A 515 13.34 26.98 25.11
N GLU A 516 14.16 27.56 25.98
CA GLU A 516 13.98 28.94 26.47
C GLU A 516 13.99 29.98 25.33
N ASP A 517 14.70 29.72 24.24
CA ASP A 517 14.82 30.57 23.06
C ASP A 517 13.75 30.30 21.98
N GLU A 518 12.81 29.39 22.21
CA GLU A 518 11.79 28.98 21.26
C GLU A 518 10.37 29.31 21.75
N SER A 519 9.46 29.54 20.81
CA SER A 519 8.04 29.62 21.09
C SER A 519 7.30 28.46 20.40
N VAL A 520 6.09 28.14 20.88
CA VAL A 520 5.22 27.15 20.23
C VAL A 520 4.98 27.53 18.76
N GLU A 521 4.76 28.83 18.51
CA GLU A 521 4.63 29.40 17.17
C GLU A 521 5.86 29.15 16.31
N SER A 522 7.07 29.47 16.79
CA SER A 522 8.28 29.37 15.96
C SER A 522 8.56 27.91 15.54
N ILE A 523 8.19 26.94 16.39
CA ILE A 523 8.29 25.52 16.09
C ILE A 523 7.25 25.09 15.05
N LEU A 524 5.97 25.40 15.28
CA LEU A 524 4.86 24.89 14.45
C LEU A 524 4.70 25.66 13.13
N CYS A 525 5.14 26.91 13.05
CA CYS A 525 5.10 27.72 11.82
C CYS A 525 6.00 27.13 10.72
N SER A 526 7.11 26.51 11.10
CA SER A 526 8.12 25.97 10.18
C SER A 526 7.94 24.48 9.85
N HIS A 527 6.71 23.97 9.98
CA HIS A 527 6.34 22.67 9.42
C HIS A 527 6.42 22.68 7.89
N SER A 528 6.79 21.53 7.31
CA SER A 528 7.01 21.34 5.86
C SER A 528 5.82 21.73 4.98
N GLU A 529 4.59 21.55 5.48
CA GLU A 529 3.35 21.90 4.81
C GLU A 529 3.24 23.41 4.62
N LYS A 530 3.53 24.20 5.66
CA LYS A 530 3.49 25.66 5.60
C LYS A 530 4.63 26.20 4.74
N LEU A 531 5.82 25.60 4.82
CA LEU A 531 6.96 25.92 3.94
C LEU A 531 6.58 25.75 2.46
N ALA A 532 5.92 24.64 2.12
CA ALA A 532 5.45 24.37 0.76
C ALA A 532 4.38 25.38 0.30
N ILE A 533 3.43 25.75 1.17
CA ILE A 533 2.40 26.76 0.85
C ILE A 533 3.04 28.14 0.65
N ALA A 534 3.97 28.56 1.53
CA ALA A 534 4.70 29.82 1.41
C ALA A 534 5.49 29.89 0.10
N PHE A 535 6.19 28.80 -0.27
CA PHE A 535 6.87 28.71 -1.56
C PHE A 535 5.91 28.93 -2.73
N ASN A 536 4.69 28.38 -2.69
CA ASN A 536 3.72 28.60 -3.77
C ASN A 536 3.30 30.06 -3.91
N PHE A 537 3.08 30.78 -2.81
CA PHE A 537 2.72 32.21 -2.87
C PHE A 537 3.86 33.08 -3.40
N ILE A 538 5.11 32.70 -3.14
CA ILE A 538 6.28 33.38 -3.71
C ILE A 538 6.33 33.18 -5.24
N GLN A 539 6.11 31.96 -5.70
CA GLN A 539 6.16 31.63 -7.12
C GLN A 539 4.95 32.17 -7.90
N ARG A 540 3.79 32.21 -7.24
CA ARG A 540 2.50 32.60 -7.82
C ARG A 540 1.77 33.47 -6.80
N PRO A 541 1.82 34.81 -6.93
CA PRO A 541 1.22 35.72 -5.95
C PRO A 541 -0.29 35.55 -5.75
N VAL A 542 -1.02 35.14 -6.79
CA VAL A 542 -2.47 34.90 -6.75
C VAL A 542 -2.78 33.53 -7.37
N PRO A 543 -2.46 32.43 -6.68
CA PRO A 543 -2.73 31.09 -7.19
C PRO A 543 -4.22 30.77 -7.02
N SER A 544 -4.85 30.23 -8.07
CA SER A 544 -6.21 29.70 -7.93
C SER A 544 -6.24 28.43 -7.08
N ILE A 545 -5.24 27.54 -7.28
CA ILE A 545 -5.10 26.26 -6.57
C ILE A 545 -3.62 26.03 -6.19
N ILE A 546 -3.40 25.65 -4.93
CA ILE A 546 -2.11 25.13 -4.42
C ILE A 546 -2.28 23.63 -4.15
N GLN A 547 -1.33 22.81 -4.63
CA GLN A 547 -1.36 21.36 -4.42
C GLN A 547 -0.08 20.92 -3.73
N ILE A 548 -0.21 20.27 -2.57
CA ILE A 548 0.92 19.72 -1.83
C ILE A 548 0.64 18.26 -1.46
N THR A 549 1.70 17.45 -1.41
CA THR A 549 1.62 16.04 -0.99
C THR A 549 2.52 15.81 0.22
N LYS A 550 2.02 15.12 1.24
CA LYS A 550 2.70 14.78 2.49
C LYS A 550 2.78 13.27 2.62
N ASN A 551 3.96 12.73 2.92
CA ASN A 551 4.15 11.28 3.14
C ASN A 551 3.63 10.76 4.50
N LEU A 552 3.26 11.66 5.40
CA LEU A 552 2.66 11.39 6.71
C LEU A 552 1.27 12.04 6.78
N ARG A 553 0.48 11.72 7.81
CA ARG A 553 -0.77 12.43 8.09
C ARG A 553 -0.46 13.90 8.43
N ILE A 554 -1.26 14.83 7.91
CA ILE A 554 -1.15 16.25 8.31
C ILE A 554 -1.48 16.38 9.80
N CYS A 555 -0.72 17.19 10.54
CA CYS A 555 -1.03 17.45 11.95
C CYS A 555 -2.20 18.44 12.09
N GLY A 556 -2.85 18.44 13.26
CA GLY A 556 -4.03 19.28 13.49
C GLY A 556 -3.75 20.78 13.41
N ASP A 557 -2.58 21.21 13.87
CA ASP A 557 -2.14 22.60 13.73
C ASP A 557 -2.02 23.03 12.26
N CYS A 558 -1.30 22.24 11.43
CA CYS A 558 -1.19 22.50 10.00
C CYS A 558 -2.54 22.45 9.30
N HIS A 559 -3.44 21.54 9.68
CA HIS A 559 -4.79 21.47 9.12
C HIS A 559 -5.59 22.75 9.40
N GLN A 560 -5.64 23.22 10.65
CA GLN A 560 -6.34 24.45 11.01
C GLN A 560 -5.70 25.70 10.38
N ALA A 561 -4.37 25.76 10.34
CA ALA A 561 -3.65 26.84 9.67
C ALA A 561 -3.99 26.87 8.17
N THR A 562 -4.02 25.72 7.50
CA THR A 562 -4.32 25.64 6.05
C THR A 562 -5.74 26.11 5.73
N LYS A 563 -6.73 25.77 6.57
CA LYS A 563 -8.11 26.30 6.46
C LYS A 563 -8.13 27.83 6.48
N LEU A 564 -7.44 28.43 7.45
CA LEU A 564 -7.40 29.88 7.59
C LEU A 564 -6.62 30.53 6.44
N ILE A 565 -5.50 29.95 6.01
CA ILE A 565 -4.74 30.45 4.85
C ILE A 565 -5.61 30.45 3.60
N ALA A 566 -6.33 29.36 3.30
CA ALA A 566 -7.24 29.27 2.15
C ALA A 566 -8.31 30.38 2.20
N LYS A 567 -8.85 30.67 3.39
CA LYS A 567 -9.82 31.75 3.61
C LYS A 567 -9.23 33.15 3.43
N ILE A 568 -8.10 33.43 4.07
CA ILE A 568 -7.43 34.74 4.07
C ILE A 568 -6.97 35.08 2.65
N ARG A 569 -6.33 34.12 1.98
CA ARG A 569 -5.74 34.30 0.64
C ARG A 569 -6.72 33.99 -0.50
N LYS A 570 -7.96 33.60 -0.19
CA LYS A 570 -9.05 33.33 -1.14
C LYS A 570 -8.66 32.35 -2.25
N CYS A 571 -7.95 31.29 -1.91
CA CYS A 571 -7.52 30.24 -2.83
C CYS A 571 -7.98 28.86 -2.34
N GLU A 572 -7.96 27.88 -3.23
CA GLU A 572 -8.14 26.48 -2.85
C GLU A 572 -6.77 25.84 -2.59
N ILE A 573 -6.65 25.08 -1.49
CA ILE A 573 -5.44 24.34 -1.16
C ILE A 573 -5.82 22.86 -1.08
N ILE A 574 -5.16 22.03 -1.88
CA ILE A 574 -5.35 20.58 -1.89
C ILE A 574 -4.14 19.96 -1.21
N VAL A 575 -4.38 19.25 -0.10
CA VAL A 575 -3.33 18.54 0.63
C VAL A 575 -3.61 17.05 0.56
N ARG A 576 -2.78 16.31 -0.17
CA ARG A 576 -2.77 14.84 -0.13
C ARG A 576 -1.86 14.39 1.01
N ASP A 577 -2.40 13.77 2.05
CA ASP A 577 -1.62 13.16 3.13
C ASP A 577 -1.54 11.63 2.96
N ALA A 578 -0.92 10.95 3.93
CA ALA A 578 -0.76 9.49 3.88
C ALA A 578 -2.07 8.67 3.86
N ASN A 579 -3.21 9.28 4.23
CA ASN A 579 -4.49 8.59 4.40
C ASN A 579 -5.58 9.10 3.46
N ARG A 580 -5.56 10.38 3.09
CA ARG A 580 -6.63 11.03 2.31
C ARG A 580 -6.19 12.36 1.70
N ILE A 581 -7.11 12.98 0.98
CA ILE A 581 -6.96 14.29 0.35
C ILE A 581 -7.91 15.27 1.03
N HIS A 582 -7.34 16.38 1.47
CA HIS A 582 -8.04 17.48 2.10
C HIS A 582 -8.20 18.60 1.08
N HIS A 583 -9.45 18.99 0.81
CA HIS A 583 -9.76 20.17 0.01
C HIS A 583 -10.09 21.32 0.94
N PHE A 584 -9.15 22.26 1.07
CA PHE A 584 -9.34 23.49 1.83
C PHE A 584 -9.90 24.56 0.90
N TYR A 585 -11.19 24.84 1.05
CA TYR A 585 -11.91 25.78 0.22
C TYR A 585 -11.65 27.22 0.66
N SER A 586 -11.85 28.17 -0.26
CA SER A 586 -11.67 29.62 -0.02
C SER A 586 -12.62 30.22 1.02
N ASN A 587 -13.62 29.45 1.49
CA ASN A 587 -14.49 29.84 2.60
C ASN A 587 -13.95 29.40 3.99
N GLY A 588 -12.81 28.72 4.04
CA GLY A 588 -12.17 28.21 5.26
C GLY A 588 -12.69 26.87 5.77
N GLN A 589 -13.46 26.14 4.96
CA GLN A 589 -13.88 24.78 5.25
C GLN A 589 -12.92 23.76 4.63
N CYS A 590 -12.85 22.57 5.23
CA CYS A 590 -12.14 21.43 4.68
C CYS A 590 -13.15 20.33 4.31
N SER A 591 -12.93 19.61 3.21
CA SER A 591 -13.78 18.49 2.79
C SER A 591 -13.91 17.37 3.84
N CYS A 592 -12.96 17.25 4.77
CA CYS A 592 -13.04 16.27 5.86
C CYS A 592 -13.96 16.69 7.02
N GLN A 593 -14.50 17.91 7.01
CA GLN A 593 -15.35 18.47 8.08
C GLN A 593 -14.71 18.37 9.49
N ASP A 594 -13.38 18.52 9.56
CA ASP A 594 -12.58 18.38 10.78
C ASP A 594 -12.55 16.95 11.39
N HIS A 595 -13.06 15.93 10.68
CA HIS A 595 -12.92 14.50 11.04
C HIS A 595 -11.56 13.91 10.64
N PHE A 596 -10.46 14.61 11.00
CA PHE A 596 -9.11 14.23 10.60
C PHE A 596 -8.24 13.56 11.67
#